data_AF-A0A318Q6C2-F1
#
_entry.id   AF-A0A318Q6C2-F1
#
_cell.length_a   1.000
_cell.length_b   1.000
_cell.length_c   1.000
_cell.angle_alpha   90.00
_cell.angle_beta   90.00
_cell.angle_gamma   90.00
#
_symmetry.space_group_name_H-M   'P 1'
#
loop_
_entity.id
_entity.type
_entity.pdbx_description
1 polymer ?
#
loop_
_entity_poly.entity_id
_entity_poly.type
_entity_poly.pdbx_seq_one_letter_code
_entity_poly.pdbx_strand_id
1 'polypeptide(L)'
;GAKVGFLRNFPHEFPDAKMFKLEENFRSTRHILDASNAVISFDPSRIEKRLFTRRGEGLPIEVLGFSYATEEAAALIREIGRRAATGVAWHDMAIIYRQNRLSRTLEEALLHARVPYEIIGDVGFYRRTAVKDALALLTLCAWPDERRSDEAFRRMANRPPRGLGARGLGKIEIEASAGGLSLCAAATRTRLSPRCAVALQGFVQILRQIGCREGESLGERLTGLLEATGYLDMLRADDSDEAATQRENLAELIELAQGFRRVEHLLEHAALA
;
A
#
# COMPACT_ATOMS: atom_id res chain seq x y z
N GLY A 1 -3.17 24.06 -3.44
CA GLY A 1 -1.92 24.45 -4.10
C GLY A 1 -1.23 25.55 -3.32
N ALA A 2 -0.16 25.23 -2.60
CA ALA A 2 0.64 26.24 -1.90
C ALA A 2 1.42 27.09 -2.91
N LYS A 3 1.43 28.43 -2.74
CA LYS A 3 2.20 29.35 -3.57
C LYS A 3 3.34 29.95 -2.76
N VAL A 4 4.57 29.56 -3.09
CA VAL A 4 5.79 30.08 -2.44
C VAL A 4 5.91 31.62 -2.60
N GLY A 5 5.28 32.18 -3.64
CA GLY A 5 5.25 33.62 -3.90
C GLY A 5 4.69 34.47 -2.77
N PHE A 6 3.75 33.97 -1.96
CA PHE A 6 3.18 34.75 -0.85
C PHE A 6 4.24 35.15 0.18
N LEU A 7 5.14 34.23 0.53
CA LEU A 7 6.20 34.54 1.49
C LEU A 7 7.29 35.43 0.88
N ARG A 8 7.56 35.27 -0.42
CA ARG A 8 8.58 36.04 -1.14
C ARG A 8 8.16 37.49 -1.37
N ASN A 9 6.88 37.69 -1.68
CA ASN A 9 6.32 39.02 -1.97
C ASN A 9 5.88 39.77 -0.71
N PHE A 10 5.87 39.12 0.45
CA PHE A 10 5.46 39.73 1.71
C PHE A 10 6.10 41.10 1.99
N PRO A 11 7.41 41.34 1.74
CA PRO A 11 8.01 42.66 1.95
C PRO A 11 7.54 43.73 0.96
N HIS A 12 7.08 43.33 -0.23
CA HIS A 12 6.52 44.25 -1.23
C HIS A 12 5.06 44.59 -0.94
N GLU A 13 4.29 43.61 -0.47
CA GLU A 13 2.86 43.79 -0.13
C GLU A 13 2.69 44.54 1.20
N PHE A 14 3.64 44.40 2.13
CA PHE A 14 3.62 45.07 3.44
C PHE A 14 4.93 45.81 3.70
N PRO A 15 5.12 47.03 3.14
CA PRO A 15 6.36 47.78 3.26
C PRO A 15 6.77 48.12 4.71
N ASP A 16 5.80 48.25 5.61
CA ASP A 16 6.03 48.56 7.03
C ASP A 16 6.31 47.33 7.90
N ALA A 17 6.30 46.13 7.31
CA ALA A 17 6.51 44.89 8.05
C ALA A 17 7.99 44.71 8.46
N LYS A 18 8.19 44.22 9.69
CA LYS A 18 9.53 43.88 10.19
C LYS A 18 9.88 42.44 9.83
N MET A 19 11.02 42.25 9.18
CA MET A 19 11.55 40.93 8.85
C MET A 19 12.55 40.46 9.92
N PHE A 20 12.29 39.30 10.51
CA PHE A 20 13.21 38.64 11.45
C PHE A 20 13.68 37.30 10.85
N LYS A 21 15.00 37.15 10.68
CA LYS A 21 15.60 35.90 10.19
C LYS A 21 16.13 35.08 11.36
N LEU A 22 15.54 33.90 11.56
CA LEU A 22 15.99 32.95 12.59
C LEU A 22 17.05 32.00 12.03
N GLU A 23 18.34 32.31 12.23
CA GLU A 23 19.45 31.62 11.56
C GLU A 23 20.07 30.48 12.38
N GLU A 24 19.84 30.44 13.69
CA GLU A 24 20.32 29.36 14.55
C GLU A 24 19.43 28.11 14.40
N ASN A 25 20.04 26.98 14.05
CA ASN A 25 19.41 25.68 13.96
C ASN A 25 19.70 24.85 15.22
N PHE A 26 18.64 24.47 15.93
CA PHE A 26 18.74 23.69 17.16
C PHE A 26 18.58 22.18 16.95
N ARG A 27 18.35 21.72 15.70
CA ARG A 27 18.04 20.32 15.37
C ARG A 27 19.28 19.55 14.90
N SER A 28 20.01 20.11 13.95
CA SER A 28 21.01 19.39 13.15
C SER A 28 22.43 19.76 13.56
N THR A 29 23.37 18.83 13.31
CA THR A 29 24.81 19.05 13.44
C THR A 29 25.38 19.74 12.20
N ARG A 30 26.64 20.19 12.28
CA ARG A 30 27.26 21.01 11.23
C ARG A 30 27.29 20.30 9.87
N HIS A 31 27.69 19.03 9.80
CA HIS A 31 27.75 18.31 8.52
C HIS A 31 26.40 18.26 7.78
N ILE A 32 25.31 17.97 8.51
CA ILE A 32 23.93 17.97 7.94
C ILE A 32 23.53 19.38 7.48
N LEU A 33 23.85 20.39 8.29
CA LEU A 33 23.43 21.77 8.02
C LEU A 33 24.20 22.38 6.84
N ASP A 34 25.49 22.08 6.73
CA ASP A 34 26.33 22.55 5.63
C ASP A 34 25.89 21.93 4.30
N ALA A 35 25.59 20.63 4.27
CA ALA A 35 25.03 19.98 3.08
C ALA A 35 23.67 20.60 2.69
N SER A 36 22.81 20.87 3.67
CA SER A 36 21.50 21.51 3.43
C SER A 36 21.67 22.93 2.86
N ASN A 37 22.57 23.74 3.45
CA ASN A 37 22.90 25.09 2.98
C ASN A 37 23.50 25.07 1.56
N ALA A 38 24.34 24.09 1.24
CA ALA A 38 24.93 23.93 -0.08
C ALA A 38 23.85 23.59 -1.13
N VAL A 39 23.00 22.59 -0.87
CA VAL A 39 21.92 22.21 -1.79
C VAL A 39 20.95 23.36 -2.05
N ILE A 40 20.52 24.09 -1.02
CA ILE A 40 19.57 25.20 -1.20
C ILE A 40 20.21 26.44 -1.84
N SER A 41 21.54 26.51 -1.96
CA SER A 41 22.22 27.63 -2.62
C SER A 41 22.01 27.70 -4.13
N PHE A 42 21.61 26.58 -4.74
CA PHE A 42 21.26 26.52 -6.15
C PHE A 42 19.87 27.10 -6.48
N ASP A 43 19.02 27.42 -5.49
CA ASP A 43 17.74 28.09 -5.75
C ASP A 43 17.94 29.62 -5.84
N PRO A 44 17.89 30.23 -7.04
CA PRO A 44 18.09 31.67 -7.20
C PRO A 44 16.93 32.48 -6.62
N SER A 45 15.79 31.83 -6.36
CA SER A 45 14.57 32.48 -5.90
C SER A 45 14.41 32.45 -4.38
N ARG A 46 15.42 31.97 -3.65
CA ARG A 46 15.41 31.90 -2.19
C ARG A 46 15.54 33.27 -1.53
N ILE A 47 14.92 33.43 -0.36
CA ILE A 47 15.25 34.53 0.54
C ILE A 47 16.62 34.22 1.14
N GLU A 48 17.57 35.14 0.99
CA GLU A 48 18.93 34.94 1.48
C GLU A 48 18.94 34.74 2.99
N LYS A 49 19.40 33.57 3.41
CA LYS A 49 19.50 33.13 4.80
C LYS A 49 20.51 31.99 4.86
N ARG A 50 21.42 32.02 5.83
CA ARG A 50 22.37 30.93 6.07
C ARG A 50 22.15 30.41 7.49
N LEU A 51 21.90 29.11 7.61
CA LEU A 51 21.71 28.50 8.92
C LEU A 51 23.06 28.11 9.54
N PHE A 52 23.21 28.29 10.85
CA PHE A 52 24.35 27.78 11.63
C PHE A 52 23.88 26.98 12.85
N THR A 53 24.76 26.18 13.46
CA THR A 53 24.45 25.35 14.64
C THR A 53 25.59 25.35 15.65
N ARG A 54 25.25 25.16 16.93
CA ARG A 54 26.19 25.01 18.06
C ARG A 54 26.31 23.56 18.56
N ARG A 55 25.64 22.59 17.92
CA ARG A 55 25.60 21.18 18.34
C ARG A 55 26.87 20.37 18.00
N GLY A 56 27.95 21.03 17.59
CA GLY A 56 29.17 20.38 17.11
C GLY A 56 29.06 19.86 15.68
N GLU A 57 30.09 19.13 15.25
CA GLU A 57 30.23 18.70 13.85
C GLU A 57 29.28 17.57 13.47
N GLY A 58 29.12 16.60 14.38
CA GLY A 58 28.36 15.37 14.13
C GLY A 58 29.07 14.42 13.16
N LEU A 59 28.44 13.30 12.86
CA LEU A 59 29.00 12.33 11.91
C LEU A 59 28.94 12.88 10.47
N PRO A 60 29.92 12.51 9.61
CA PRO A 60 29.84 12.80 8.17
C PRO A 60 28.59 12.20 7.53
N ILE A 61 28.14 12.81 6.44
CA ILE A 61 27.06 12.25 5.62
C ILE A 61 27.64 11.18 4.71
N GLU A 62 27.05 9.99 4.73
CA GLU A 62 27.41 8.88 3.85
C GLU A 62 26.48 8.88 2.63
N VAL A 63 27.05 8.68 1.44
CA VAL A 63 26.29 8.53 0.19
C VAL A 63 26.67 7.19 -0.41
N LEU A 64 25.68 6.31 -0.56
CA LEU A 64 25.86 4.97 -1.10
C LEU A 64 25.09 4.86 -2.41
N GLY A 65 25.71 4.25 -3.42
CA GLY A 65 25.10 3.96 -4.71
C GLY A 65 24.87 2.47 -4.88
N PHE A 66 23.70 2.10 -5.39
CA PHE A 66 23.29 0.72 -5.62
C PHE A 66 22.80 0.55 -7.06
N SER A 67 22.98 -0.65 -7.62
CA SER A 67 22.50 -0.95 -8.97
C SER A 67 21.02 -1.33 -8.96
N TYR A 68 20.53 -1.91 -7.86
CA TYR A 68 19.14 -2.36 -7.72
C TYR A 68 18.51 -1.89 -6.40
N ALA A 69 17.19 -1.64 -6.44
CA ALA A 69 16.43 -1.23 -5.25
C ALA A 69 16.45 -2.28 -4.13
N THR A 70 16.56 -3.57 -4.49
CA THR A 70 16.68 -4.68 -3.53
C THR A 70 18.02 -4.65 -2.79
N GLU A 71 19.10 -4.25 -3.47
CA GLU A 71 20.42 -4.08 -2.85
C GLU A 71 20.44 -2.91 -1.88
N GLU A 72 19.83 -1.78 -2.28
CA GLU A 72 19.65 -0.60 -1.44
C GLU A 72 18.86 -0.96 -0.17
N ALA A 73 17.70 -1.63 -0.33
CA ALA A 73 16.89 -2.06 0.80
C ALA A 73 17.69 -2.99 1.74
N ALA A 74 18.38 -3.99 1.20
CA ALA A 74 19.20 -4.90 2.00
C ALA A 74 20.33 -4.18 2.75
N ALA A 75 20.96 -3.16 2.13
CA ALA A 75 21.99 -2.35 2.78
C ALA A 75 21.41 -1.49 3.90
N LEU A 76 20.24 -0.88 3.69
CA LEU A 76 19.54 -0.11 4.72
C LEU A 76 19.17 -1.00 5.92
N ILE A 77 18.64 -2.21 5.70
CA ILE A 77 18.34 -3.15 6.78
C ILE A 77 19.58 -3.50 7.60
N ARG A 78 20.70 -3.78 6.94
CA ARG A 78 21.97 -4.08 7.63
C ARG A 78 22.42 -2.90 8.50
N GLU A 79 22.32 -1.69 7.98
CA GLU A 79 22.72 -0.48 8.71
C GLU A 79 21.77 -0.17 9.88
N ILE A 80 20.46 -0.31 9.68
CA ILE A 80 19.44 -0.18 10.73
C ILE A 80 19.70 -1.20 11.85
N GLY A 81 19.93 -2.46 11.49
CA GLY A 81 20.28 -3.51 12.45
C GLY A 81 21.59 -3.22 13.20
N ARG A 82 22.61 -2.71 12.50
CA ARG A 82 23.89 -2.30 13.13
C ARG A 82 23.68 -1.17 14.15
N ARG A 83 22.88 -0.16 13.82
CA ARG A 83 22.58 0.97 14.73
C ARG A 83 21.76 0.52 15.93
N ALA A 84 20.76 -0.33 15.72
CA ALA A 84 19.98 -0.90 16.81
C ALA A 84 20.85 -1.73 17.75
N ALA A 85 21.80 -2.52 17.22
CA ALA A 85 22.77 -3.28 18.03
C ALA A 85 23.70 -2.37 18.86
N THR A 86 23.93 -1.13 18.43
CA THR A 86 24.65 -0.10 19.21
C THR A 86 23.77 0.68 20.19
N GLY A 87 22.48 0.35 20.30
CA GLY A 87 21.55 0.95 21.26
C GLY A 87 20.70 2.12 20.73
N VAL A 88 20.73 2.40 19.42
CA VAL A 88 19.82 3.39 18.82
C VAL A 88 18.41 2.82 18.78
N ALA A 89 17.44 3.55 19.34
CA ALA A 89 16.05 3.09 19.37
C ALA A 89 15.42 3.15 17.97
N TRP A 90 14.47 2.24 17.68
CA TRP A 90 13.81 2.16 16.37
C TRP A 90 13.14 3.48 15.98
N HIS A 91 12.50 4.16 16.93
CA HIS A 91 11.82 5.44 16.69
C HIS A 91 12.76 6.64 16.45
N ASP A 92 14.07 6.48 16.64
CA ASP A 92 15.07 7.50 16.35
C ASP A 92 15.59 7.39 14.90
N MET A 93 15.13 6.39 14.16
CA MET A 93 15.50 6.13 12.77
C MET A 93 14.30 6.38 11.85
N ALA A 94 14.54 7.05 10.73
CA ALA A 94 13.53 7.32 9.73
C ALA A 94 14.09 7.09 8.32
N ILE A 95 13.29 6.47 7.45
CA ILE A 95 13.55 6.37 6.02
C ILE A 95 12.62 7.34 5.29
N ILE A 96 13.18 8.21 4.46
CA ILE A 96 12.42 9.22 3.71
C ILE A 96 12.60 8.94 2.22
N TYR A 97 11.48 8.81 1.50
CA TYR A 97 11.45 8.53 0.07
C TYR A 97 10.56 9.51 -0.68
N ARG A 98 10.77 9.61 -2.00
CA ARG A 98 10.10 10.62 -2.84
C ARG A 98 8.68 10.25 -3.26
N GLN A 99 8.38 8.97 -3.44
CA GLN A 99 7.11 8.45 -3.95
C GLN A 99 6.68 7.24 -3.14
N ASN A 100 5.39 7.09 -2.85
CA ASN A 100 4.86 6.01 -2.01
C ASN A 100 5.15 4.62 -2.57
N ARG A 101 5.17 4.43 -3.90
CA ARG A 101 5.55 3.15 -4.53
C ARG A 101 6.94 2.64 -4.14
N LEU A 102 7.84 3.52 -3.67
CA LEU A 102 9.18 3.13 -3.21
C LEU A 102 9.16 2.48 -1.82
N SER A 103 8.07 2.64 -1.05
CA SER A 103 7.94 2.01 0.26
C SER A 103 7.92 0.49 0.15
N ARG A 104 7.33 -0.07 -0.91
CA ARG A 104 7.11 -1.52 -1.07
C ARG A 104 8.37 -2.36 -0.85
N THR A 105 9.45 -2.07 -1.60
CA THR A 105 10.71 -2.83 -1.49
C THR A 105 11.34 -2.70 -0.10
N LEU A 106 11.15 -1.56 0.56
CA LEU A 106 11.65 -1.32 1.91
C LEU A 106 10.80 -2.06 2.95
N GLU A 107 9.47 -2.01 2.82
CA GLU A 107 8.51 -2.75 3.66
C GLU A 107 8.82 -4.25 3.62
N GLU A 108 8.96 -4.82 2.42
CA GLU A 108 9.30 -6.24 2.23
C GLU A 108 10.61 -6.61 2.92
N ALA A 109 11.63 -5.75 2.82
CA ALA A 109 12.92 -6.00 3.44
C ALA A 109 12.88 -5.87 4.97
N LEU A 110 12.16 -4.87 5.51
CA LEU A 110 11.97 -4.65 6.95
C LEU A 110 11.22 -5.83 7.58
N LEU A 111 10.16 -6.26 6.92
CA LEU A 111 9.32 -7.40 7.26
C LEU A 111 10.12 -8.71 7.32
N HIS A 112 10.88 -9.03 6.26
CA HIS A 112 11.70 -10.24 6.23
C HIS A 112 12.75 -10.23 7.34
N ALA A 113 13.32 -9.07 7.64
CA ALA A 113 14.30 -8.88 8.69
C ALA A 113 13.68 -8.77 10.09
N ARG A 114 12.34 -8.80 10.22
CA ARG A 114 11.58 -8.60 11.46
C ARG A 114 11.95 -7.31 12.18
N VAL A 115 12.24 -6.25 11.43
CA VAL A 115 12.50 -4.92 11.94
C VAL A 115 11.14 -4.22 12.12
N PRO A 116 10.81 -3.73 13.33
CA PRO A 116 9.56 -3.00 13.54
C PRO A 116 9.59 -1.67 12.77
N TYR A 117 8.51 -1.35 12.07
CA TYR A 117 8.38 -0.12 11.31
C TYR A 117 6.96 0.45 11.36
N GLU A 118 6.85 1.75 11.10
CA GLU A 118 5.59 2.46 10.91
C GLU A 118 5.68 3.28 9.64
N ILE A 119 4.61 3.27 8.83
CA ILE A 119 4.52 4.10 7.64
C ILE A 119 3.67 5.32 7.95
N ILE A 120 4.22 6.50 7.71
CA ILE A 120 3.53 7.77 7.90
C ILE A 120 2.92 8.21 6.57
N GLY A 121 1.61 8.46 6.57
CA GLY A 121 0.89 8.95 5.39
C GLY A 121 0.46 7.87 4.40
N ASP A 122 0.54 6.60 4.77
CA ASP A 122 -0.03 5.46 4.03
C ASP A 122 -0.54 4.41 5.04
N VAL A 123 -1.48 3.56 4.63
CA VAL A 123 -1.99 2.46 5.47
C VAL A 123 -1.08 1.22 5.41
N GLY A 124 -0.07 1.21 4.54
CA GLY A 124 0.79 0.05 4.25
C GLY A 124 0.24 -0.82 3.12
N PHE A 125 1.12 -1.37 2.30
CA PHE A 125 0.76 -1.95 1.00
C PHE A 125 -0.39 -2.98 1.09
N TYR A 126 -0.26 -3.97 1.98
CA TYR A 126 -1.26 -5.03 2.17
C TYR A 126 -2.53 -4.57 2.87
N ARG A 127 -2.52 -3.38 3.47
CA ARG A 127 -3.70 -2.81 4.12
C ARG A 127 -4.56 -1.97 3.18
N ARG A 128 -4.05 -1.62 2.00
CA ARG A 128 -4.78 -0.83 0.98
C ARG A 128 -6.03 -1.59 0.51
N THR A 129 -7.14 -0.86 0.29
CA THR A 129 -8.45 -1.44 -0.02
C THR A 129 -8.44 -2.37 -1.23
N ALA A 130 -7.83 -1.94 -2.33
CA ALA A 130 -7.75 -2.71 -3.57
C ALA A 130 -6.88 -3.97 -3.42
N VAL A 131 -5.80 -3.89 -2.63
CA VAL A 131 -4.93 -5.04 -2.32
C VAL A 131 -5.71 -6.08 -1.51
N LYS A 132 -6.44 -5.66 -0.48
CA LYS A 132 -7.32 -6.56 0.30
C LYS A 132 -8.40 -7.21 -0.56
N ASP A 133 -9.00 -6.48 -1.50
CA ASP A 133 -10.02 -7.00 -2.41
C ASP A 133 -9.44 -8.08 -3.34
N ALA A 134 -8.27 -7.82 -3.91
CA ALA A 134 -7.55 -8.79 -4.74
C ALA A 134 -7.14 -10.06 -3.97
N LEU A 135 -6.61 -9.91 -2.75
CA LEU A 135 -6.28 -11.05 -1.88
C LEU A 135 -7.52 -11.86 -1.50
N ALA A 136 -8.66 -11.20 -1.27
CA ALA A 136 -9.93 -11.87 -1.03
C ALA A 136 -10.41 -12.66 -2.25
N LEU A 137 -10.29 -12.12 -3.47
CA LEU A 137 -10.60 -12.86 -4.71
C LEU A 137 -9.71 -14.10 -4.87
N LEU A 138 -8.40 -13.98 -4.64
CA LEU A 138 -7.48 -15.11 -4.71
C LEU A 138 -7.80 -16.18 -3.65
N THR A 139 -8.17 -15.76 -2.44
CA THR A 139 -8.58 -16.67 -1.36
C THR A 139 -9.84 -17.45 -1.74
N LEU A 140 -10.86 -16.77 -2.28
CA LEU A 140 -12.09 -17.40 -2.77
C LEU A 140 -11.85 -18.32 -3.97
N CYS A 141 -10.89 -17.98 -4.82
CA CYS A 141 -10.49 -18.77 -5.98
C CYS A 141 -9.81 -20.08 -5.55
N ALA A 142 -8.94 -20.02 -4.55
CA ALA A 142 -8.24 -21.20 -4.02
C ALA A 142 -9.17 -22.13 -3.22
N TRP A 143 -10.03 -21.55 -2.37
CA TRP A 143 -10.87 -22.33 -1.45
C TRP A 143 -12.32 -21.85 -1.46
N PRO A 144 -13.03 -21.96 -2.60
CA PRO A 144 -14.39 -21.45 -2.71
C PRO A 144 -15.35 -22.15 -1.75
N ASP A 145 -15.19 -23.45 -1.53
CA ASP A 145 -16.14 -24.25 -0.75
C ASP A 145 -15.71 -24.44 0.72
N GLU A 146 -14.69 -23.72 1.18
CA GLU A 146 -14.20 -23.78 2.57
C GLU A 146 -14.62 -22.56 3.40
N ARG A 147 -14.95 -22.77 4.68
CA ARG A 147 -15.37 -21.71 5.59
C ARG A 147 -14.28 -20.66 5.90
N ARG A 148 -13.00 -21.00 5.73
CA ARG A 148 -11.92 -20.01 5.90
C ARG A 148 -12.02 -18.84 4.93
N SER A 149 -12.74 -19.02 3.82
CA SER A 149 -12.96 -17.99 2.80
C SER A 149 -14.21 -17.15 3.04
N ASP A 150 -14.96 -17.37 4.13
CA ASP A 150 -16.24 -16.69 4.38
C ASP A 150 -16.06 -15.17 4.53
N GLU A 151 -15.00 -14.69 5.18
CA GLU A 151 -14.69 -13.25 5.26
C GLU A 151 -14.37 -12.66 3.88
N ALA A 152 -13.60 -13.39 3.07
CA ALA A 152 -13.33 -12.99 1.70
C ALA A 152 -14.62 -12.93 0.86
N PHE A 153 -15.55 -13.87 1.09
CA PHE A 153 -16.87 -13.86 0.45
C PHE A 153 -17.67 -12.62 0.86
N ARG A 154 -17.80 -12.32 2.16
CA ARG A 154 -18.53 -11.12 2.62
C ARG A 154 -18.00 -9.84 1.98
N ARG A 155 -16.68 -9.74 1.82
CA ARG A 155 -16.00 -8.61 1.20
C ARG A 155 -16.33 -8.48 -0.30
N MET A 156 -16.29 -9.59 -1.04
CA MET A 156 -16.34 -9.57 -2.51
C MET A 156 -17.70 -9.89 -3.12
N ALA A 157 -18.63 -10.48 -2.37
CA ALA A 157 -19.90 -10.98 -2.91
C ALA A 157 -20.73 -9.90 -3.65
N ASN A 158 -20.62 -8.64 -3.21
CA ASN A 158 -21.31 -7.51 -3.83
C ASN A 158 -20.37 -6.41 -4.34
N ARG A 159 -19.09 -6.73 -4.61
CA ARG A 159 -18.12 -5.82 -5.22
C ARG A 159 -17.51 -6.47 -6.49
N PRO A 160 -17.84 -6.02 -7.71
CA PRO A 160 -18.84 -4.99 -8.07
C PRO A 160 -20.28 -5.32 -7.63
N PRO A 161 -21.22 -4.36 -7.64
CA PRO A 161 -22.59 -4.58 -7.22
C PRO A 161 -23.30 -5.70 -7.99
N ARG A 162 -23.74 -6.74 -7.27
CA ARG A 162 -24.49 -7.91 -7.77
C ARG A 162 -25.95 -7.94 -7.29
N GLY A 163 -26.43 -6.82 -6.73
CA GLY A 163 -27.76 -6.72 -6.15
C GLY A 163 -27.93 -7.48 -4.83
N LEU A 164 -26.82 -7.85 -4.17
CA LEU A 164 -26.82 -8.52 -2.88
C LEU A 164 -26.81 -7.47 -1.75
N GLY A 165 -27.99 -7.18 -1.20
CA GLY A 165 -28.13 -6.33 -0.01
C GLY A 165 -27.95 -7.12 1.30
N ALA A 166 -27.93 -6.42 2.43
CA ALA A 166 -27.74 -7.00 3.77
C ALA A 166 -28.72 -8.15 4.10
N ARG A 167 -30.01 -8.01 3.72
CA ARG A 167 -31.00 -9.09 3.91
C ARG A 167 -30.68 -10.33 3.07
N GLY A 168 -30.14 -10.15 1.87
CA GLY A 168 -29.74 -11.26 1.01
C GLY A 168 -28.53 -11.99 1.60
N LEU A 169 -27.53 -11.25 2.07
CA LEU A 169 -26.37 -11.83 2.76
C LEU A 169 -26.80 -12.59 4.03
N GLY A 170 -27.68 -12.02 4.85
CA GLY A 170 -28.19 -12.71 6.04
C GLY A 170 -28.92 -14.02 5.73
N LYS A 171 -29.63 -14.12 4.60
CA LYS A 171 -30.22 -15.40 4.16
C LYS A 171 -29.15 -16.44 3.81
N ILE A 172 -28.06 -16.01 3.16
CA ILE A 172 -26.94 -16.90 2.82
C ILE A 172 -26.26 -17.40 4.10
N GLU A 173 -26.08 -16.53 5.09
CA GLU A 173 -25.49 -16.91 6.38
C GLU A 173 -26.34 -17.93 7.15
N ILE A 174 -27.67 -17.76 7.14
CA ILE A 174 -28.61 -18.72 7.72
C ILE A 174 -28.52 -20.08 7.01
N GLU A 175 -28.54 -20.08 5.67
CA GLU A 175 -28.42 -21.29 4.85
C GLU A 175 -27.08 -22.00 5.09
N ALA A 176 -25.97 -21.24 5.14
CA ALA A 176 -24.64 -21.77 5.39
C ALA A 176 -24.55 -22.42 6.77
N SER A 177 -25.08 -21.75 7.80
CA SER A 177 -25.09 -22.27 9.16
C SER A 177 -25.94 -23.54 9.28
N ALA A 178 -27.13 -23.57 8.66
CA ALA A 178 -28.05 -24.70 8.73
C ALA A 178 -27.50 -25.92 7.97
N GLY A 179 -26.91 -25.71 6.79
CA GLY A 179 -26.36 -26.77 5.94
C GLY A 179 -24.91 -27.15 6.25
N GLY A 180 -24.26 -26.45 7.17
CA GLY A 180 -22.85 -26.64 7.49
C GLY A 180 -21.89 -26.26 6.36
N LEU A 181 -22.28 -25.38 5.45
CA LEU A 181 -21.55 -25.02 4.22
C LEU A 181 -20.66 -23.77 4.42
N SER A 182 -19.78 -23.48 3.45
CA SER A 182 -19.21 -22.14 3.30
C SER A 182 -20.27 -21.16 2.77
N LEU A 183 -20.06 -19.86 2.94
CA LEU A 183 -20.95 -18.84 2.40
C LEU A 183 -21.05 -18.89 0.87
N CYS A 184 -19.94 -19.16 0.20
CA CYS A 184 -19.90 -19.29 -1.25
C CYS A 184 -20.74 -20.49 -1.74
N ALA A 185 -20.62 -21.64 -1.08
CA ALA A 185 -21.44 -22.81 -1.39
C ALA A 185 -22.93 -22.54 -1.10
N ALA A 186 -23.24 -21.93 0.04
CA ALA A 186 -24.61 -21.56 0.42
C ALA A 186 -25.24 -20.53 -0.53
N ALA A 187 -24.44 -19.60 -1.09
CA ALA A 187 -24.93 -18.58 -2.02
C ALA A 187 -25.58 -19.17 -3.28
N THR A 188 -25.14 -20.35 -3.71
CA THR A 188 -25.71 -21.06 -4.87
C THR A 188 -27.01 -21.81 -4.55
N ARG A 189 -27.30 -22.06 -3.27
CA ARG A 189 -28.48 -22.79 -2.78
C ARG A 189 -29.57 -21.86 -2.22
N THR A 190 -29.17 -20.70 -1.73
CA THR A 190 -30.05 -19.73 -1.08
C THR A 190 -31.06 -19.15 -2.08
N ARG A 191 -32.34 -19.11 -1.68
CA ARG A 191 -33.39 -18.48 -2.50
C ARG A 191 -33.31 -16.95 -2.42
N LEU A 192 -32.71 -16.36 -3.46
CA LEU A 192 -32.54 -14.91 -3.65
C LEU A 192 -33.46 -14.38 -4.76
N SER A 193 -33.41 -13.07 -5.02
CA SER A 193 -34.09 -12.52 -6.21
C SER A 193 -33.45 -13.09 -7.48
N PRO A 194 -34.20 -13.31 -8.58
CA PRO A 194 -33.66 -13.95 -9.78
C PRO A 194 -32.39 -13.27 -10.31
N ARG A 195 -32.38 -11.92 -10.34
CA ARG A 195 -31.22 -11.14 -10.78
C ARG A 195 -29.98 -11.36 -9.90
N CYS A 196 -30.15 -11.38 -8.58
CA CYS A 196 -29.05 -11.58 -7.64
C CYS A 196 -28.52 -13.01 -7.68
N ALA A 197 -29.43 -14.00 -7.78
CA ALA A 197 -29.08 -15.41 -7.89
C ALA A 197 -28.22 -15.68 -9.13
N VAL A 198 -28.63 -15.17 -10.31
CA VAL A 198 -27.86 -15.31 -11.56
C VAL A 198 -26.48 -14.64 -11.43
N ALA A 199 -26.41 -13.43 -10.88
CA ALA A 199 -25.14 -12.72 -10.72
C ALA A 199 -24.17 -13.43 -9.76
N LEU A 200 -24.67 -13.99 -8.65
CA LEU A 200 -23.84 -14.75 -7.72
C LEU A 200 -23.42 -16.10 -8.28
N GLN A 201 -24.30 -16.80 -9.01
CA GLN A 201 -23.94 -18.05 -9.70
C GLN A 201 -22.82 -17.81 -10.72
N GLY A 202 -22.93 -16.75 -11.53
CA GLY A 202 -21.86 -16.36 -12.47
C GLY A 202 -20.55 -16.02 -11.75
N PHE A 203 -20.61 -15.29 -10.63
CA PHE A 203 -19.44 -14.99 -9.81
C PHE A 203 -18.76 -16.26 -9.28
N VAL A 204 -19.52 -17.19 -8.69
CA VAL A 204 -18.99 -18.47 -8.18
C VAL A 204 -18.40 -19.33 -9.31
N GLN A 205 -19.02 -19.31 -10.48
CA GLN A 205 -18.50 -20.02 -11.65
C GLN A 205 -17.15 -19.46 -12.11
N ILE A 206 -16.98 -18.13 -12.15
CA ILE A 206 -15.71 -17.48 -12.48
C ILE A 206 -14.62 -17.89 -11.49
N LEU A 207 -14.92 -17.84 -10.18
CA LEU A 207 -13.97 -18.24 -9.13
C LEU A 207 -13.48 -19.67 -9.34
N ARG A 208 -14.39 -20.62 -9.57
CA ARG A 208 -14.04 -22.02 -9.82
C ARG A 208 -13.28 -22.22 -11.13
N GLN A 209 -13.69 -21.54 -12.20
CA GLN A 209 -13.04 -21.64 -13.50
C GLN A 209 -11.58 -21.19 -13.46
N ILE A 210 -11.29 -20.08 -12.78
CA ILE A 210 -9.91 -19.56 -12.65
C ILE A 210 -9.13 -20.36 -11.59
N GLY A 211 -9.80 -20.87 -10.56
CA GLY A 211 -9.20 -21.73 -9.54
C GLY A 211 -8.60 -23.01 -10.12
N CYS A 212 -9.26 -23.59 -11.12
CA CYS A 212 -8.82 -24.82 -11.79
C CYS A 212 -7.69 -24.62 -12.82
N ARG A 213 -7.24 -23.40 -13.11
CA ARG A 213 -6.20 -23.16 -14.14
C ARG A 213 -4.82 -23.51 -13.61
N GLU A 214 -4.29 -24.67 -13.98
CA GLU A 214 -2.93 -25.06 -13.59
C GLU A 214 -1.85 -24.34 -14.43
N GLY A 215 -0.64 -24.22 -13.89
CA GLY A 215 0.51 -23.63 -14.58
C GLY A 215 0.61 -22.10 -14.55
N GLU A 216 -0.51 -21.39 -14.43
CA GLU A 216 -0.54 -19.92 -14.32
C GLU A 216 0.04 -19.41 -12.99
N SER A 217 0.70 -18.24 -13.03
CA SER A 217 1.08 -17.47 -11.86
C SER A 217 -0.16 -16.92 -11.14
N LEU A 218 0.00 -16.54 -9.86
CA LEU A 218 -1.08 -15.84 -9.17
C LEU A 218 -1.36 -14.46 -9.78
N GLY A 219 -0.37 -13.81 -10.40
CA GLY A 219 -0.55 -12.54 -11.12
C GLY A 219 -1.42 -12.69 -12.37
N GLU A 220 -1.23 -13.77 -13.13
CA GLU A 220 -2.06 -14.11 -14.29
C GLU A 220 -3.50 -14.43 -13.87
N ARG A 221 -3.66 -15.29 -12.84
CA ARG A 221 -4.98 -15.62 -12.28
C ARG A 221 -5.69 -14.38 -11.72
N LEU A 222 -4.97 -13.51 -11.03
CA LEU A 222 -5.53 -12.30 -10.46
C LEU A 222 -6.00 -11.33 -11.54
N THR A 223 -5.21 -11.15 -12.61
CA THR A 223 -5.63 -10.36 -13.79
C THR A 223 -6.94 -10.90 -14.36
N GLY A 224 -6.99 -12.21 -14.62
CA GLY A 224 -8.20 -12.86 -15.12
C GLY A 224 -9.41 -12.72 -14.18
N LEU A 225 -9.20 -12.80 -12.86
CA LEU A 225 -10.26 -12.61 -11.86
C LEU A 225 -10.79 -11.18 -11.87
N LEU A 226 -9.91 -10.18 -11.87
CA LEU A 226 -10.30 -8.77 -11.81
C LEU A 226 -11.05 -8.34 -13.08
N GLU A 227 -10.69 -8.88 -14.24
CA GLU A 227 -11.39 -8.67 -15.50
C GLU A 227 -12.74 -9.42 -15.53
N ALA A 228 -12.74 -10.73 -15.32
CA ALA A 228 -13.95 -11.55 -15.46
C ALA A 228 -15.04 -11.19 -14.44
N THR A 229 -14.66 -10.73 -13.25
CA THR A 229 -15.61 -10.29 -12.22
C THR A 229 -16.15 -8.86 -12.44
N GLY A 230 -15.61 -8.13 -13.43
CA GLY A 230 -15.93 -6.72 -13.71
C GLY A 230 -15.32 -5.73 -12.72
N TYR A 231 -14.37 -6.17 -11.89
CA TYR A 231 -13.76 -5.32 -10.87
C TYR A 231 -12.94 -4.17 -11.49
N LEU A 232 -12.17 -4.46 -12.55
CA LEU A 232 -11.43 -3.40 -13.26
C LEU A 232 -12.37 -2.42 -13.94
N ASP A 233 -13.47 -2.88 -14.53
CA ASP A 233 -14.43 -2.01 -15.20
C ASP A 233 -15.16 -1.10 -14.21
N MET A 234 -15.49 -1.61 -13.02
CA MET A 234 -16.01 -0.79 -11.92
C MET A 234 -15.03 0.33 -11.54
N LEU A 235 -13.72 0.04 -11.46
CA LEU A 235 -12.71 1.08 -11.18
C LEU A 235 -12.47 2.03 -12.36
N ARG A 236 -12.63 1.56 -13.61
CA ARG A 236 -12.48 2.40 -14.81
C ARG A 236 -13.66 3.35 -15.01
N ALA A 237 -14.84 2.97 -14.53
CA ALA A 237 -16.03 3.82 -14.56
C ALA A 237 -16.02 4.92 -13.50
N ASP A 238 -15.08 4.88 -12.55
CA ASP A 238 -14.89 5.89 -11.50
C ASP A 238 -13.68 6.78 -11.85
N ASP A 239 -13.95 8.04 -12.20
CA ASP A 239 -12.94 9.02 -12.60
C ASP A 239 -12.22 9.68 -11.40
N SER A 240 -12.41 9.20 -10.18
CA SER A 240 -11.75 9.75 -9.00
C SER A 240 -10.25 9.39 -8.93
N ASP A 241 -9.48 10.27 -8.29
CA ASP A 241 -8.07 10.00 -7.95
C ASP A 241 -7.92 8.75 -7.07
N GLU A 242 -8.94 8.43 -6.26
CA GLU A 242 -8.97 7.20 -5.46
C GLU A 242 -9.02 5.96 -6.35
N ALA A 243 -9.88 5.94 -7.37
CA ALA A 243 -9.97 4.83 -8.32
C ALA A 243 -8.69 4.69 -9.17
N ALA A 244 -8.05 5.80 -9.54
CA ALA A 244 -6.72 5.77 -10.16
C ALA A 244 -5.68 5.11 -9.24
N THR A 245 -5.61 5.55 -7.99
CA THR A 245 -4.72 4.98 -6.96
C THR A 245 -5.00 3.49 -6.73
N GLN A 246 -6.26 3.07 -6.70
CA GLN A 246 -6.63 1.67 -6.55
C GLN A 246 -6.15 0.82 -7.73
N ARG A 247 -6.19 1.34 -8.97
CA ARG A 247 -5.65 0.64 -10.15
C ARG A 247 -4.13 0.48 -10.09
N GLU A 248 -3.41 1.50 -9.65
CA GLU A 248 -1.95 1.44 -9.43
C GLU A 248 -1.60 0.37 -8.39
N ASN A 249 -2.31 0.35 -7.26
CA ASN A 249 -2.14 -0.67 -6.21
C ASN A 249 -2.37 -2.10 -6.71
N LEU A 250 -3.37 -2.30 -7.59
CA LEU A 250 -3.62 -3.61 -8.19
C LEU A 250 -2.49 -4.02 -9.14
N ALA A 251 -1.99 -3.08 -9.97
CA ALA A 251 -0.87 -3.35 -10.86
C ALA A 251 0.38 -3.75 -10.07
N GLU A 252 0.67 -3.06 -8.96
CA GLU A 252 1.76 -3.42 -8.05
C GLU A 252 1.60 -4.83 -7.47
N LEU A 253 0.39 -5.22 -7.06
CA LEU A 253 0.12 -6.56 -6.53
C LEU A 253 0.19 -7.64 -7.61
N ILE A 254 -0.32 -7.37 -8.82
CA ILE A 254 -0.26 -8.31 -9.94
C ILE A 254 1.20 -8.64 -10.26
N GLU A 255 2.05 -7.63 -10.32
CA GLU A 255 3.49 -7.81 -10.57
C GLU A 255 4.14 -8.68 -9.48
N LEU A 256 3.87 -8.38 -8.21
CA LEU A 256 4.36 -9.18 -7.08
C LEU A 256 3.87 -10.62 -7.17
N ALA A 257 2.60 -10.82 -7.48
CA ALA A 257 1.96 -12.13 -7.57
C ALA A 257 2.47 -13.00 -8.73
N GLN A 258 3.20 -12.44 -9.71
CA GLN A 258 3.86 -13.23 -10.77
C GLN A 258 4.88 -14.24 -10.21
N GLY A 259 5.53 -13.89 -9.10
CA GLY A 259 6.51 -14.76 -8.42
C GLY A 259 5.88 -15.89 -7.61
N PHE A 260 4.55 -15.92 -7.47
CA PHE A 260 3.83 -16.88 -6.66
C PHE A 260 3.02 -17.85 -7.51
N ARG A 261 2.97 -19.11 -7.07
CA ARG A 261 2.15 -20.18 -7.68
C ARG A 261 1.05 -20.69 -6.74
N ARG A 262 1.19 -20.48 -5.43
CA ARG A 262 0.30 -20.98 -4.39
C ARG A 262 -0.22 -19.82 -3.55
N VAL A 263 -1.54 -19.76 -3.36
CA VAL A 263 -2.19 -18.66 -2.63
C VAL A 263 -1.74 -18.64 -1.17
N GLU A 264 -1.48 -19.79 -0.57
CA GLU A 264 -0.92 -19.90 0.79
C GLU A 264 0.36 -19.09 0.94
N HIS A 265 1.31 -19.24 0.01
CA HIS A 265 2.61 -18.55 0.11
C HIS A 265 2.47 -17.03 -0.02
N LEU A 266 1.55 -16.56 -0.88
CA LEU A 266 1.30 -15.12 -1.03
C LEU A 266 0.61 -14.56 0.22
N LEU A 267 -0.33 -15.31 0.81
CA LEU A 267 -1.01 -14.90 2.04
C LEU A 267 -0.07 -14.92 3.24
N GLU A 268 0.83 -15.90 3.35
CA GLU A 268 1.88 -15.94 4.36
C GLU A 268 2.82 -14.73 4.21
N HIS A 269 3.24 -14.44 2.99
CA HIS A 269 4.05 -13.25 2.69
C HIS A 269 3.35 -11.95 3.08
N ALA A 270 2.04 -11.83 2.80
CA ALA A 270 1.23 -10.68 3.18
C ALA A 270 0.96 -10.60 4.70
N ALA A 271 0.85 -11.73 5.40
CA ALA A 271 0.57 -11.78 6.84
C ALA A 271 1.78 -11.44 7.70
N LEU A 272 2.99 -11.57 7.14
CA LEU A 272 4.21 -11.11 7.79
C LEU A 272 4.32 -9.57 7.78
N ALA A 273 3.57 -8.88 6.92
CA ALA A 273 3.58 -7.42 6.70
C ALA A 273 2.65 -6.64 7.63
#